data_AF-A0A524PAE2-F1
#
_entry.id   AF-A0A524PAE2-F1
#
_cell.length_a   1.000
_cell.length_b   1.000
_cell.length_c   1.000
_cell.angle_alpha   90.00
_cell.angle_beta   90.00
_cell.angle_gamma   90.00
#
_symmetry.space_group_name_H-M   'P 1'
#
loop_
_entity.id
_entity.type
_entity.pdbx_description
1 polymer ?
#
loop_
_entity_poly.entity_id
_entity_poly.type
_entity_poly.pdbx_seq_one_letter_code
_entity_poly.pdbx_strand_id
1 'polypeptide(L)'
;MDEIDTPENSDGINGEIDKTPLVVNAARWLFILLGVIWIVFGVWSTLRVGSAGGNVPVALLWIIIILMFVNALLLIWIAWGIGTGNKLYYYFGILVLAGNIFLTFTDDFGLFDLLTLIVNIILLVLLIVTRSKYLTDG
;
A
#
# COMPACT_ATOMS: atom_id res chain seq x y z
N MET A 1 36.15 51.38 19.90
CA MET A 1 36.24 50.54 18.70
C MET A 1 35.21 49.46 18.94
N ASP A 2 33.97 49.74 18.54
CA ASP A 2 32.84 48.85 18.77
C ASP A 2 32.88 47.78 17.70
N GLU A 3 32.98 46.53 18.15
CA GLU A 3 32.87 45.35 17.32
C GLU A 3 31.41 45.24 16.86
N ILE A 4 31.18 45.49 15.57
CA ILE A 4 29.87 45.34 14.94
C ILE A 4 29.61 43.85 14.83
N ASP A 5 28.75 43.35 15.71
CA ASP A 5 28.20 42.00 15.69
C ASP A 5 27.36 41.83 14.41
N THR A 6 27.87 41.07 13.45
CA THR A 6 27.15 40.72 12.22
C THR A 6 26.27 39.50 12.48
N PRO A 7 24.93 39.59 12.35
CA PRO A 7 24.10 38.40 12.36
C PRO A 7 24.26 37.67 11.03
N GLU A 8 25.20 36.74 10.94
CA GLU A 8 25.20 35.70 9.91
C GLU A 8 24.16 34.64 10.29
N ASN A 9 22.89 34.95 10.07
CA ASN A 9 21.85 33.94 9.97
C ASN A 9 21.43 33.84 8.51
N SER A 10 22.21 33.08 7.74
CA SER A 10 21.90 32.67 6.38
C SER A 10 21.48 31.20 6.30
N ASP A 11 20.87 30.65 7.35
CA ASP A 11 20.33 29.28 7.35
C ASP A 11 18.97 29.19 6.61
N GLY A 12 18.74 30.07 5.63
CA GLY A 12 17.45 30.29 5.00
C GLY A 12 17.21 29.64 3.63
N ILE A 13 18.19 29.00 2.99
CA ILE A 13 18.03 28.53 1.59
C ILE A 13 18.68 27.15 1.37
N ASN A 14 18.48 26.20 2.29
CA ASN A 14 18.57 24.77 1.94
C ASN A 14 17.36 24.09 2.56
N GLY A 15 16.17 24.48 2.09
CA GLY A 15 14.95 23.73 2.33
C GLY A 15 15.06 22.38 1.63
N GLU A 16 15.84 21.46 2.22
CA GLU A 16 15.73 20.04 1.95
C GLU A 16 14.28 19.70 2.30
N ILE A 17 13.42 19.71 1.28
CA ILE A 17 12.01 19.35 1.44
C ILE A 17 12.04 18.00 2.13
N ASP A 18 11.65 17.94 3.40
CA ASP A 18 11.40 16.68 4.08
C ASP A 18 10.26 16.00 3.32
N LYS A 19 10.62 15.20 2.31
CA LYS A 19 9.68 14.48 1.45
C LYS A 19 9.02 13.33 2.19
N THR A 20 9.46 13.02 3.40
CA THR A 20 8.99 11.86 4.15
C THR A 20 7.48 11.91 4.45
N PRO A 21 6.86 13.02 4.91
CA PRO A 21 5.39 13.12 5.00
C PRO A 21 4.67 12.95 3.66
N LEU A 22 5.25 13.44 2.55
CA LEU A 22 4.66 13.27 1.22
C LEU A 22 4.68 11.80 0.78
N VAL A 23 5.80 11.09 1.01
CA VAL A 23 5.94 9.68 0.65
C VAL A 23 5.01 8.79 1.49
N VAL A 24 4.87 9.06 2.79
CA VAL A 24 3.93 8.33 3.66
C VAL A 24 2.48 8.56 3.23
N ASN A 25 2.12 9.81 2.89
CA ASN A 25 0.79 10.11 2.35
C ASN A 25 0.54 9.44 0.99
N ALA A 26 1.55 9.40 0.12
CA ALA A 26 1.45 8.68 -1.14
C ALA A 26 1.20 7.18 -0.92
N ALA A 27 1.97 6.54 -0.03
CA ALA A 27 1.79 5.13 0.33
C ALA A 27 0.37 4.88 0.88
N ARG A 28 -0.12 5.74 1.78
CA ARG A 28 -1.48 5.66 2.32
C ARG A 28 -2.55 5.71 1.23
N TRP A 29 -2.45 6.65 0.30
CA TRP A 29 -3.39 6.75 -0.82
C TRP A 29 -3.30 5.57 -1.77
N LEU A 30 -2.09 5.06 -2.05
CA LEU A 30 -1.92 3.86 -2.87
C LEU A 30 -2.53 2.62 -2.21
N PHE A 31 -2.38 2.44 -0.89
CA PHE A 31 -3.04 1.34 -0.18
C PHE A 31 -4.57 1.45 -0.24
N ILE A 32 -5.12 2.65 -0.06
CA ILE A 32 -6.57 2.88 -0.17
C ILE A 32 -7.04 2.57 -1.59
N LEU A 33 -6.34 3.10 -2.61
CA LEU A 33 -6.66 2.84 -4.01
C LEU A 33 -6.66 1.35 -4.31
N LEU A 34 -5.62 0.63 -3.85
CA LEU A 34 -5.53 -0.81 -4.04
C LEU A 34 -6.68 -1.53 -3.33
N GLY A 35 -7.01 -1.16 -2.10
CA GLY A 35 -8.16 -1.70 -1.38
C GLY A 35 -9.49 -1.48 -2.13
N VAL A 36 -9.69 -0.29 -2.71
CA VAL A 36 -10.88 0.02 -3.53
C VAL A 36 -10.93 -0.86 -4.78
N ILE A 37 -9.81 -1.06 -5.47
CA ILE A 37 -9.73 -1.96 -6.64
C ILE A 37 -10.15 -3.38 -6.25
N TRP A 38 -9.65 -3.90 -5.12
CA TRP A 38 -10.03 -5.21 -4.61
C TRP A 38 -11.51 -5.31 -4.24
N ILE A 39 -12.11 -4.26 -3.67
CA ILE A 39 -13.56 -4.19 -3.43
C ILE A 39 -14.34 -4.26 -4.75
N VAL A 40 -13.94 -3.48 -5.76
CA VAL A 40 -14.60 -3.47 -7.07
C VAL A 40 -14.54 -4.87 -7.71
N PHE A 41 -13.40 -5.55 -7.65
CA PHE A 41 -13.27 -6.93 -8.13
C PHE A 41 -14.11 -7.92 -7.32
N GLY A 42 -14.18 -7.80 -6.00
CA GLY A 42 -15.04 -8.62 -5.14
C GLY A 42 -16.52 -8.46 -5.48
N VAL A 43 -16.99 -7.22 -5.65
CA VAL A 43 -18.38 -6.93 -6.06
C VAL A 43 -18.65 -7.48 -7.47
N TRP A 44 -17.77 -7.20 -8.43
CA TRP A 44 -17.93 -7.68 -9.81
C TRP A 44 -17.98 -9.21 -9.87
N SER A 45 -17.12 -9.90 -9.12
CA SER A 45 -17.08 -11.35 -9.02
C SER A 45 -18.37 -11.91 -8.40
N THR A 46 -18.91 -11.25 -7.37
CA THR A 46 -20.19 -11.63 -6.73
C THR A 46 -21.35 -11.56 -7.71
N LEU A 47 -21.43 -10.50 -8.52
CA LEU A 47 -22.46 -10.35 -9.55
C LEU A 47 -22.36 -11.43 -10.64
N ARG A 48 -21.17 -11.98 -10.86
CA ARG A 48 -20.90 -12.97 -11.90
C ARG A 48 -21.10 -14.42 -11.44
N VAL A 49 -21.03 -14.71 -10.14
CA VAL A 49 -21.17 -16.06 -9.57
C VAL A 49 -22.44 -16.77 -10.04
N GLY A 50 -23.58 -16.06 -10.08
CA GLY A 50 -24.85 -16.66 -10.52
C GLY A 50 -24.96 -16.91 -12.03
N SER A 51 -24.09 -16.28 -12.83
CA SER A 51 -24.04 -16.41 -14.29
C SER A 51 -22.89 -17.30 -14.77
N ALA A 52 -22.07 -17.81 -13.85
CA ALA A 52 -20.91 -18.63 -14.16
C ALA A 52 -21.34 -20.07 -14.46
N GLY A 53 -21.78 -20.34 -15.70
CA GLY A 53 -22.05 -21.69 -16.21
C GLY A 53 -20.79 -22.51 -16.51
N GLY A 54 -19.72 -22.36 -15.72
CA GLY A 54 -18.39 -22.93 -15.98
C GLY A 54 -18.02 -24.09 -15.05
N ASN A 55 -16.97 -24.83 -15.42
CA ASN A 55 -16.43 -26.00 -14.70
C ASN A 55 -15.79 -25.70 -13.32
N VAL A 56 -15.85 -24.44 -12.86
CA VAL A 56 -15.25 -24.02 -11.58
C VAL A 56 -16.27 -24.25 -10.45
N PRO A 57 -15.91 -24.97 -9.38
CA PRO A 57 -16.81 -25.19 -8.26
C PRO A 57 -17.29 -23.87 -7.63
N VAL A 58 -18.60 -23.73 -7.41
CA VAL A 58 -19.22 -22.52 -6.81
C VAL A 58 -18.61 -22.17 -5.46
N ALA A 59 -18.25 -23.17 -4.66
CA ALA A 59 -17.59 -22.96 -3.37
C ALA A 59 -16.23 -22.26 -3.53
N LEU A 60 -15.46 -22.59 -4.58
CA LEU A 60 -14.16 -21.99 -4.85
C LEU A 60 -14.31 -20.52 -5.26
N LEU A 61 -15.34 -20.19 -6.04
CA LEU A 61 -15.65 -18.80 -6.40
C LEU A 61 -15.96 -17.94 -5.16
N TRP A 62 -16.73 -18.46 -4.21
CA TRP A 62 -17.01 -17.76 -2.95
C TRP A 62 -15.76 -17.57 -2.09
N ILE A 63 -14.88 -18.56 -2.03
CA ILE A 63 -13.59 -18.44 -1.33
C ILE A 63 -12.76 -17.29 -1.92
N ILE A 64 -12.66 -17.22 -3.26
CA ILE A 64 -11.95 -16.13 -3.95
C ILE A 64 -12.60 -14.77 -3.63
N ILE A 65 -13.92 -14.66 -3.69
CA ILE A 65 -14.64 -13.41 -3.38
C ILE A 65 -14.37 -12.96 -1.95
N ILE A 66 -14.47 -13.87 -0.98
CA ILE A 66 -14.19 -13.57 0.43
C ILE A 66 -12.75 -13.12 0.58
N LEU A 67 -11.81 -13.79 -0.07
CA LEU A 67 -10.39 -13.42 -0.07
C LEU A 67 -10.19 -12.01 -0.63
N MET A 68 -10.89 -11.63 -1.70
CA MET A 68 -10.82 -10.29 -2.27
C MET A 68 -11.24 -9.21 -1.28
N PHE A 69 -12.36 -9.40 -0.58
CA PHE A 69 -12.84 -8.46 0.43
C PHE A 69 -11.94 -8.41 1.66
N VAL A 70 -11.48 -9.56 2.15
CA VAL A 70 -10.53 -9.61 3.28
C VAL A 70 -9.24 -8.87 2.94
N ASN A 71 -8.69 -9.06 1.74
CA ASN A 71 -7.50 -8.36 1.29
C ASN A 71 -7.74 -6.84 1.21
N ALA A 72 -8.87 -6.41 0.67
CA ALA A 72 -9.22 -4.99 0.65
C ALA A 72 -9.28 -4.37 2.04
N LEU A 73 -9.93 -5.05 3.00
CA LEU A 73 -10.03 -4.58 4.38
C LEU A 73 -8.64 -4.48 5.04
N LEU A 74 -7.78 -5.47 4.81
CA LEU A 74 -6.39 -5.45 5.31
C LEU A 74 -5.61 -4.25 4.74
N LEU A 75 -5.70 -4.01 3.43
CA LEU A 75 -5.01 -2.89 2.78
C LEU A 75 -5.49 -1.54 3.32
N ILE A 76 -6.80 -1.36 3.50
CA ILE A 76 -7.37 -0.13 4.08
C ILE A 76 -6.95 0.03 5.55
N TRP A 77 -6.96 -1.05 6.33
CA TRP A 77 -6.52 -1.04 7.72
C TRP A 77 -5.04 -0.66 7.85
N ILE A 78 -4.17 -1.22 6.99
CA ILE A 78 -2.76 -0.84 6.89
C ILE A 78 -2.64 0.65 6.53
N ALA A 79 -3.42 1.15 5.56
CA ALA A 79 -3.38 2.56 5.17
C ALA A 79 -3.66 3.51 6.33
N TRP A 80 -4.61 3.15 7.22
CA TRP A 80 -4.90 3.94 8.42
C TRP A 80 -3.76 3.90 9.43
N GLY A 81 -3.17 2.73 9.66
CA GLY A 81 -2.10 2.57 10.63
C GLY A 81 -0.74 3.14 10.18
N ILE A 82 -0.45 3.16 8.88
CA ILE A 82 0.86 3.60 8.36
C ILE A 82 1.14 5.10 8.60
N GLY A 83 0.10 5.90 8.81
CA GLY A 83 0.23 7.31 9.20
C GLY A 83 0.61 7.53 10.67
N THR A 84 0.52 6.50 11.50
CA THR A 84 0.81 6.57 12.95
C THR A 84 2.28 6.30 13.28
N GLY A 85 3.10 5.89 12.30
CA GLY A 85 4.51 5.52 12.52
C GLY A 85 4.71 4.16 13.22
N ASN A 86 3.67 3.40 13.51
CA ASN A 86 3.78 2.16 14.28
C ASN A 86 4.37 0.98 13.44
N LYS A 87 5.39 0.32 14.01
CA LYS A 87 6.12 -0.84 13.46
C LYS A 87 5.21 -1.98 13.01
N LEU A 88 4.12 -2.23 13.74
CA LEU A 88 3.23 -3.36 13.46
C LEU A 88 2.59 -3.23 12.07
N TYR A 89 2.08 -2.05 11.72
CA TYR A 89 1.48 -1.80 10.40
C TYR A 89 2.49 -1.84 9.26
N TYR A 90 3.75 -1.48 9.53
CA TYR A 90 4.83 -1.63 8.56
C TYR A 90 5.08 -3.12 8.23
N TYR A 91 5.23 -3.97 9.25
CA TYR A 91 5.44 -5.42 9.04
C TYR A 91 4.24 -6.10 8.40
N PHE A 92 3.02 -5.78 8.84
CA PHE A 92 1.80 -6.28 8.21
C PHE A 92 1.67 -5.80 6.76
N GLY A 93 2.02 -4.53 6.48
CA GLY A 93 2.06 -3.99 5.13
C GLY A 93 2.99 -4.78 4.22
N ILE A 94 4.23 -5.04 4.67
CA ILE A 94 5.18 -5.87 3.92
C ILE A 94 4.63 -7.28 3.70
N LEU A 95 4.08 -7.91 4.73
CA LEU A 95 3.57 -9.28 4.63
C LEU A 95 2.42 -9.38 3.63
N VAL A 96 1.46 -8.46 3.68
CA VAL A 96 0.31 -8.43 2.76
C VAL A 96 0.76 -8.13 1.33
N LEU A 97 1.68 -7.18 1.12
CA LEU A 97 2.22 -6.88 -0.21
C LEU A 97 3.00 -8.06 -0.78
N ALA A 98 3.85 -8.72 0.03
CA ALA A 98 4.59 -9.90 -0.39
C ALA A 98 3.66 -11.06 -0.75
N GLY A 99 2.61 -11.28 0.05
CA GLY A 99 1.56 -12.25 -0.23
C GLY A 99 0.84 -11.95 -1.55
N ASN A 100 0.45 -10.69 -1.79
CA ASN A 100 -0.18 -10.27 -3.05
C ASN A 100 0.73 -10.49 -4.25
N ILE A 101 2.01 -10.11 -4.15
CA ILE A 101 2.98 -10.33 -5.22
C ILE A 101 3.11 -11.82 -5.53
N PHE A 102 3.26 -12.65 -4.50
CA PHE A 102 3.33 -14.10 -4.67
C PHE A 102 2.06 -14.67 -5.32
N LEU A 103 0.89 -14.23 -4.86
CA LEU A 103 -0.40 -14.67 -5.39
C LEU A 103 -0.54 -14.30 -6.89
N THR A 104 -0.13 -13.09 -7.26
CA THR A 104 -0.11 -12.63 -8.65
C THR A 104 0.84 -13.46 -9.53
N PHE A 105 1.96 -13.94 -9.00
CA PHE A 105 2.85 -14.84 -9.77
C PHE A 105 2.28 -16.26 -9.93
N THR A 106 1.40 -16.70 -9.02
CA THR A 106 0.77 -18.03 -9.08
C THR A 106 -0.53 -18.07 -9.88
N ASP A 107 -1.13 -16.91 -10.16
CA ASP A 107 -2.34 -16.80 -10.96
C ASP A 107 -2.01 -16.76 -12.46
N ASP A 108 -3.02 -17.02 -13.30
CA ASP A 108 -2.91 -16.89 -14.76
C ASP A 108 -2.64 -15.43 -15.11
N PHE A 109 -1.37 -15.13 -15.42
CA PHE A 109 -0.86 -13.77 -15.54
C PHE A 109 -1.60 -12.93 -16.61
N GLY A 110 -2.52 -12.07 -16.17
CA GLY A 110 -3.29 -11.16 -17.01
C GLY A 110 -2.83 -9.70 -16.96
N LEU A 111 -3.46 -8.85 -17.78
CA LEU A 111 -3.18 -7.40 -17.78
C LEU A 111 -3.52 -6.74 -16.45
N PHE A 112 -4.62 -7.16 -15.80
CA PHE A 112 -5.02 -6.66 -14.49
C PHE A 112 -4.03 -7.08 -13.40
N ASP A 113 -3.46 -8.28 -13.50
CA ASP A 113 -2.46 -8.78 -12.56
C ASP A 113 -1.15 -8.02 -12.70
N LEU A 114 -0.72 -7.72 -13.94
CA LEU A 114 0.45 -6.87 -14.17
C LEU A 114 0.29 -5.47 -13.56
N LEU A 115 -0.88 -4.84 -13.73
CA LEU A 115 -1.15 -3.52 -13.15
C LEU A 115 -1.14 -3.55 -11.62
N THR A 116 -1.81 -4.53 -11.01
CA THR A 116 -1.81 -4.69 -9.56
C THR A 116 -0.41 -5.03 -9.03
N LEU A 117 0.36 -5.85 -9.73
CA LEU A 117 1.76 -6.16 -9.40
C LEU A 117 2.64 -4.91 -9.37
N ILE A 118 2.56 -4.07 -10.40
CA ILE A 118 3.32 -2.80 -10.46
C ILE A 118 2.97 -1.92 -9.26
N VAL A 119 1.69 -1.76 -8.94
CA VAL A 119 1.25 -0.97 -7.79
C VAL A 119 1.75 -1.56 -6.46
N ASN A 120 1.70 -2.89 -6.29
CA ASN A 120 2.23 -3.57 -5.11
C ASN A 120 3.75 -3.37 -4.97
N ILE A 121 4.51 -3.45 -6.07
CA ILE A 121 5.97 -3.21 -6.06
C ILE A 121 6.26 -1.76 -5.68
N ILE A 122 5.54 -0.79 -6.26
CA ILE A 122 5.69 0.63 -5.91
C ILE A 122 5.44 0.83 -4.42
N LEU A 123 4.33 0.28 -3.89
CA LEU A 123 4.02 0.34 -2.46
C LEU A 123 5.13 -0.27 -1.60
N LEU A 124 5.66 -1.44 -1.98
CA LEU A 124 6.72 -2.12 -1.26
C LEU A 124 7.99 -1.27 -1.21
N VAL A 125 8.38 -0.67 -2.34
CA VAL A 125 9.52 0.25 -2.42
C VAL A 125 9.30 1.48 -1.54
N LEU A 126 8.11 2.08 -1.57
CA LEU A 126 7.77 3.21 -0.71
C LEU A 126 7.91 2.87 0.78
N LEU A 127 7.48 1.67 1.18
CA LEU A 127 7.60 1.20 2.57
C LEU A 127 9.08 1.03 2.94
N ILE A 128 9.88 0.40 2.08
CA ILE A 128 11.31 0.19 2.34
C ILE A 128 12.06 1.52 2.46
N VAL A 129 11.73 2.51 1.62
CA VAL A 129 12.33 3.86 1.67
C VAL A 129 11.94 4.59 2.95
N THR A 130 10.70 4.42 3.43
CA THR A 130 10.19 5.06 4.66
C THR A 130 10.45 4.25 5.93
N ARG A 131 11.21 3.14 5.86
CA ARG A 131 11.46 2.21 6.98
C ARG A 131 11.97 2.87 8.26
N SER A 132 12.78 3.92 8.15
CA SER A 132 13.40 4.59 9.30
C SER A 132 12.36 5.21 10.22
N LYS A 133 11.26 5.75 9.67
CA LYS A 133 10.16 6.32 10.47
C LYS A 133 9.42 5.28 11.30
N TYR A 134 9.33 4.05 10.81
CA TYR A 134 8.62 3.00 11.54
C TYR A 134 9.53 2.38 12.60
N LEU A 135 10.79 2.11 12.27
CA LEU A 135 11.67 1.30 13.11
C LEU A 135 12.39 2.08 14.21
N THR A 136 12.53 3.40 14.07
CA THR A 136 13.30 4.24 15.01
C THR A 136 12.45 4.84 16.13
N ASP A 137 11.14 5.04 15.94
CA ASP A 137 10.25 5.72 16.90
C ASP A 137 9.45 4.76 17.80
N GLY A 138 10.01 3.61 18.19
CA GLY A 138 9.36 2.70 19.14
C GLY A 138 10.30 1.85 19.95
#